data_AF-A0A0D0D9E1-F1
#
_entry.id   AF-A0A0D0D9E1-F1
#
_cell.length_a   1.000
_cell.length_b   1.000
_cell.length_c   1.000
_cell.angle_alpha   90.00
_cell.angle_beta   90.00
_cell.angle_gamma   90.00
#
_symmetry.space_group_name_H-M   'P 1'
#
loop_
_entity.id
_entity.type
_entity.pdbx_description
1 polymer ?
#
loop_
_entity_poly.entity_id
_entity_poly.type
_entity_poly.pdbx_seq_one_letter_code
_entity_poly.pdbx_strand_id
1 'polypeptide(L)'
;MSSNTASTDTPTCPTLIRPSDFKIWKLQITAKLQREKVLGMALGTDTCLITSLSIPDTTTTVPRAHGIIQDSISDALLLKTEMHTTAQDLFDALLSIHQASNLASTFCIFQQLFNSTWSRGSAISEHIMSLWTLEAHLARIKIMVNPRLLAFILLNSLSKTAEWNMFTSSIINTVEDSKLTFDAMETQITSEEAHLNPSRSLDSALKVSNKSSTHPPNFATWCDNH
;
A
#
# COMPACT_ATOMS: atom_id res chain seq x y z
N MET A 1 -2.37 22.94 -50.55
CA MET A 1 -1.29 22.24 -49.83
C MET A 1 -1.59 22.42 -48.34
N SER A 2 -2.19 21.43 -47.69
CA SER A 2 -2.34 21.42 -46.23
C SER A 2 -1.54 20.25 -45.70
N SER A 3 -0.36 20.52 -45.18
CA SER A 3 0.45 19.54 -44.48
C SER A 3 0.01 19.54 -43.02
N ASN A 4 -0.74 18.50 -42.62
CA ASN A 4 -0.99 18.21 -41.22
C ASN A 4 0.31 17.66 -40.62
N THR A 5 1.02 18.48 -39.86
CA THR A 5 2.08 18.01 -38.96
C THR A 5 1.39 17.46 -37.72
N ALA A 6 1.27 16.13 -37.64
CA ALA A 6 0.87 15.47 -36.42
C ALA A 6 1.98 15.70 -35.39
N SER A 7 1.70 16.49 -34.34
CA SER A 7 2.53 16.54 -33.14
C SER A 7 2.53 15.15 -32.54
N THR A 8 3.64 14.42 -32.69
CA THR A 8 3.91 13.24 -31.89
C THR A 8 4.25 13.72 -30.50
N ASP A 9 3.21 13.95 -29.68
CA ASP A 9 3.33 14.16 -28.25
C ASP A 9 4.04 12.94 -27.68
N THR A 10 5.34 13.06 -27.52
CA THR A 10 6.15 12.02 -26.90
C THR A 10 5.82 12.10 -25.42
N PRO A 11 5.11 11.12 -24.84
CA PRO A 11 4.74 11.22 -23.44
C PRO A 11 6.02 11.18 -22.62
N THR A 12 6.38 12.33 -22.05
CA THR A 12 7.45 12.47 -21.07
C THR A 12 7.17 11.47 -19.95
N CYS A 13 8.12 10.59 -19.66
CA CYS A 13 7.98 9.68 -18.52
C CYS A 13 7.76 10.53 -17.27
N PRO A 14 6.67 10.31 -16.51
CA PRO A 14 6.47 11.03 -15.27
C PRO A 14 7.58 10.67 -14.28
N THR A 15 8.01 11.66 -13.52
CA THR A 15 9.05 11.51 -12.50
C THR A 15 8.55 10.61 -11.37
N LEU A 16 9.35 9.62 -10.96
CA LEU A 16 9.11 8.83 -9.76
C LEU A 16 9.34 9.69 -8.52
N ILE A 17 8.24 10.14 -7.92
CA ILE A 17 8.25 10.98 -6.71
C ILE A 17 7.90 10.15 -5.48
N ARG A 18 6.89 9.27 -5.56
CA ARG A 18 6.40 8.49 -4.42
C ARG A 18 6.50 6.98 -4.66
N PRO A 19 6.66 6.17 -3.59
CA PRO A 19 6.63 4.71 -3.69
C PRO A 19 5.35 4.17 -4.33
N SER A 20 4.20 4.83 -4.12
CA SER A 20 2.91 4.45 -4.72
C SER A 20 2.91 4.45 -6.24
N ASP A 21 3.75 5.29 -6.84
CA ASP A 21 3.78 5.53 -8.28
C ASP A 21 4.76 4.58 -8.98
N PHE A 22 5.50 3.77 -8.22
CA PHE A 22 6.53 2.87 -8.74
C PHE A 22 5.99 1.89 -9.79
N LYS A 23 4.77 1.37 -9.61
CA LYS A 23 4.18 0.43 -10.58
C LYS A 23 3.94 1.09 -11.94
N ILE A 24 3.32 2.28 -11.95
CA ILE A 24 3.03 3.00 -13.19
C ILE A 24 4.32 3.54 -13.82
N TRP A 25 5.23 4.06 -13.00
CA TRP A 25 6.56 4.48 -13.44
C TRP A 25 7.33 3.33 -14.08
N LYS A 26 7.38 2.15 -13.45
CA LYS A 26 8.08 0.95 -13.97
C LYS A 26 7.58 0.56 -15.35
N LEU A 27 6.25 0.57 -15.55
CA LEU A 27 5.62 0.31 -16.85
C LEU A 27 6.08 1.33 -17.91
N GLN A 28 6.05 2.62 -17.57
CA GLN A 28 6.37 3.70 -18.51
C GLN A 28 7.86 3.78 -18.83
N ILE A 29 8.75 3.63 -17.84
CA ILE A 29 10.20 3.66 -18.06
C ILE A 29 10.65 2.45 -18.87
N THR A 30 10.05 1.27 -18.62
CA THR A 30 10.31 0.06 -19.41
C THR A 30 9.91 0.28 -20.88
N ALA A 31 8.74 0.87 -21.13
CA ALA A 31 8.31 1.20 -22.49
C ALA A 31 9.23 2.23 -23.17
N LYS A 32 9.75 3.22 -22.44
CA LYS A 32 10.72 4.19 -22.97
C LYS A 32 12.04 3.52 -23.31
N LEU A 33 12.61 2.72 -22.41
CA LEU A 33 13.86 1.99 -22.64
C LEU A 33 13.75 1.02 -23.83
N GLN A 34 12.59 0.42 -24.05
CA GLN A 34 12.31 -0.42 -25.23
C GLN A 34 12.34 0.37 -26.53
N ARG A 35 11.64 1.52 -26.59
CA ARG A 35 11.66 2.39 -27.78
C ARG A 35 13.07 2.87 -28.11
N GLU A 36 13.85 3.13 -27.07
CA GLU A 36 15.24 3.58 -27.18
C GLU A 36 16.25 2.45 -27.40
N LYS A 37 15.78 1.19 -27.49
CA LYS A 37 16.60 -0.02 -27.71
C LYS A 37 17.71 -0.22 -26.67
N VAL A 38 17.47 0.21 -25.44
CA VAL A 38 18.43 0.10 -24.32
C VAL A 38 17.85 -0.62 -23.10
N LEU A 39 16.69 -1.28 -23.26
CA LEU A 39 16.07 -2.05 -22.17
C LEU A 39 16.99 -3.15 -21.64
N GLY A 40 17.73 -3.84 -22.52
CA GLY A 40 18.55 -4.97 -22.11
C GLY A 40 19.70 -4.57 -21.18
N MET A 41 20.16 -3.33 -21.23
CA MET A 41 21.14 -2.73 -20.32
C MET A 41 20.57 -2.48 -18.91
N ALA A 42 19.29 -2.16 -18.80
CA ALA A 42 18.62 -1.97 -17.50
C ALA A 42 18.22 -3.32 -16.86
N LEU A 43 17.99 -4.36 -17.67
CA LEU A 43 17.62 -5.69 -17.21
C LEU A 43 18.81 -6.66 -17.08
N GLY A 44 20.03 -6.22 -17.40
CA GLY A 44 21.22 -7.08 -17.39
C GLY A 44 21.22 -8.21 -18.43
N THR A 45 20.37 -8.10 -19.45
CA THR A 45 20.25 -9.10 -20.53
C THR A 45 21.15 -8.80 -21.73
N ASP A 46 21.55 -7.54 -21.88
CA ASP A 46 22.62 -7.16 -22.81
C ASP A 46 23.96 -7.36 -22.08
N THR A 47 24.49 -8.57 -22.11
CA THR A 47 25.88 -8.77 -21.72
C THR A 47 26.72 -8.00 -22.70
N CYS A 48 27.45 -6.97 -22.24
CA CYS A 48 28.40 -6.25 -23.08
C CYS A 48 29.42 -7.27 -23.60
N LEU A 49 29.21 -7.76 -24.83
CA LEU A 49 30.19 -8.59 -25.53
C LEU A 49 31.37 -7.69 -25.86
N ILE A 50 32.32 -7.60 -24.92
CA ILE A 50 33.67 -7.13 -25.21
C ILE A 50 34.35 -8.25 -25.99
N THR A 51 33.97 -8.44 -27.25
CA THR A 51 34.67 -9.36 -28.15
C THR A 51 34.77 -8.69 -29.52
N SER A 52 35.97 -8.18 -29.78
CA SER A 52 36.58 -8.04 -31.10
C SER A 52 35.98 -7.00 -32.06
N LEU A 53 36.67 -5.85 -32.09
CA LEU A 53 36.99 -5.07 -33.30
C LEU A 53 35.86 -4.89 -34.33
N SER A 54 34.93 -3.97 -34.07
CA SER A 54 34.19 -3.17 -35.07
C SER A 54 33.49 -1.98 -34.39
N ILE A 55 34.06 -0.77 -34.55
CA ILE A 55 33.52 0.62 -34.50
C ILE A 55 32.37 0.99 -33.51
N PRO A 56 32.40 2.18 -32.85
CA PRO A 56 31.92 2.40 -31.49
C PRO A 56 30.46 2.88 -31.44
N ASP A 57 29.51 1.95 -31.30
CA ASP A 57 28.16 2.30 -30.85
C ASP A 57 27.86 1.79 -29.43
N THR A 58 28.69 0.85 -28.93
CA THR A 58 28.54 0.25 -27.60
C THR A 58 28.94 1.18 -26.45
N THR A 59 29.77 2.20 -26.71
CA THR A 59 30.23 3.16 -25.67
C THR A 59 29.13 4.16 -25.29
N THR A 60 28.12 4.35 -26.15
CA THR A 60 27.08 5.39 -26.00
C THR A 60 25.79 4.86 -25.36
N THR A 61 25.56 3.55 -25.36
CA THR A 61 24.29 2.93 -24.93
C THR A 61 24.16 2.77 -23.42
N VAL A 62 25.26 2.49 -22.71
CA VAL A 62 25.27 2.38 -21.23
C VAL A 62 24.98 3.73 -20.55
N PRO A 63 25.66 4.85 -20.92
CA PRO A 63 25.33 6.17 -20.36
C PRO A 63 23.88 6.58 -20.66
N ARG A 64 23.35 6.15 -21.81
CA ARG A 64 22.01 6.50 -22.27
C ARG A 64 20.91 5.83 -21.45
N ALA A 65 21.02 4.54 -21.16
CA ALA A 65 20.05 3.83 -20.33
C ALA A 65 20.02 4.40 -18.90
N HIS A 66 21.21 4.66 -18.33
CA HIS A 66 21.37 5.21 -17.00
C HIS A 66 20.77 6.62 -16.89
N GLY A 67 21.10 7.51 -17.84
CA GLY A 67 20.54 8.86 -17.89
C GLY A 67 19.01 8.88 -18.05
N ILE A 68 18.45 8.02 -18.90
CA ILE A 68 16.99 7.91 -19.07
C ILE A 68 16.29 7.57 -17.74
N ILE A 69 16.90 6.69 -16.94
CA ILE A 69 16.36 6.30 -15.62
C ILE A 69 16.52 7.47 -14.64
N GLN A 70 17.70 8.10 -14.56
CA GLN A 70 17.96 9.25 -13.69
C GLN A 70 17.02 10.42 -13.96
N ASP A 71 16.79 10.78 -15.22
CA ASP A 71 15.87 11.85 -15.63
C ASP A 71 14.41 11.58 -15.21
N SER A 72 14.09 10.32 -14.92
CA SER A 72 12.75 9.87 -14.58
C SER A 72 12.52 9.66 -13.09
N ILE A 73 13.48 9.99 -12.22
CA ILE A 73 13.35 9.87 -10.76
C ILE A 73 13.56 11.22 -10.07
N SER A 74 13.00 11.39 -8.86
CA SER A 74 13.17 12.62 -8.08
C SER A 74 14.57 12.76 -7.48
N ASP A 75 14.99 14.00 -7.17
CA ASP A 75 16.28 14.30 -6.53
C ASP A 75 16.51 13.49 -5.24
N ALA A 76 15.45 13.25 -4.45
CA ALA A 76 15.53 12.45 -3.24
C ALA A 76 15.92 10.98 -3.52
N LEU A 77 15.40 10.39 -4.60
CA LEU A 77 15.76 9.04 -5.03
C LEU A 77 17.13 9.02 -5.72
N LEU A 78 17.49 10.09 -6.42
CA LEU A 78 18.81 10.26 -7.02
C LEU A 78 19.91 10.23 -5.95
N LEU A 79 19.74 10.99 -4.86
CA LEU A 79 20.66 10.96 -3.71
C LEU A 79 20.77 9.58 -3.07
N LYS A 80 19.65 8.84 -2.96
CA LYS A 80 19.64 7.47 -2.41
C LYS A 80 20.33 6.45 -3.33
N THR A 81 20.52 6.77 -4.61
CA THR A 81 21.06 5.85 -5.62
C THR A 81 22.37 6.32 -6.25
N GLU A 82 23.00 7.35 -5.67
CA GLU A 82 24.21 8.02 -6.21
C GLU A 82 25.34 7.04 -6.55
N MET A 83 25.52 5.99 -5.75
CA MET A 83 26.60 5.01 -5.90
C MET A 83 26.40 4.03 -7.07
N HIS A 84 25.20 3.99 -7.67
CA HIS A 84 24.87 3.03 -8.73
C HIS A 84 25.18 3.63 -10.11
N THR A 85 26.32 3.21 -10.67
CA THR A 85 26.86 3.77 -11.91
C THR A 85 26.38 3.06 -13.18
N THR A 86 25.77 1.87 -13.06
CA THR A 86 25.19 1.14 -14.18
C THR A 86 23.68 1.27 -14.19
N ALA A 87 23.07 1.20 -15.38
CA ALA A 87 21.61 1.27 -15.52
C ALA A 87 20.91 0.10 -14.79
N GLN A 88 21.54 -1.07 -14.79
CA GLN A 88 21.06 -2.24 -14.07
C GLN A 88 21.09 -2.03 -12.55
N ASP A 89 22.25 -1.65 -12.00
CA ASP A 89 22.40 -1.42 -10.56
C ASP A 89 21.43 -0.34 -10.06
N LEU A 90 21.24 0.73 -10.85
CA LEU A 90 20.29 1.79 -10.54
C LEU A 90 18.84 1.28 -10.54
N PHE A 91 18.46 0.48 -11.54
CA PHE A 91 17.11 -0.08 -11.64
C PHE A 91 16.82 -1.07 -10.49
N ASP A 92 17.78 -1.93 -10.17
CA ASP A 92 17.70 -2.89 -9.07
C ASP A 92 17.66 -2.20 -7.70
N ALA A 93 18.42 -1.11 -7.51
CA ALA A 93 18.37 -0.29 -6.31
C ALA A 93 16.99 0.36 -6.13
N LEU A 94 16.41 0.93 -7.18
CA LEU A 94 15.05 1.50 -7.15
C LEU A 94 14.00 0.43 -6.85
N LEU A 95 14.15 -0.77 -7.40
CA LEU A 95 13.30 -1.92 -7.09
C LEU A 95 13.43 -2.32 -5.61
N SER A 96 14.64 -2.36 -5.08
CA SER A 96 14.94 -2.68 -3.69
C SER A 96 14.32 -1.65 -2.73
N ILE A 97 14.46 -0.36 -3.03
CA ILE A 97 13.82 0.73 -2.24
C ILE A 97 12.31 0.53 -2.18
N HIS A 98 11.65 0.29 -3.32
CA HIS A 98 10.21 0.05 -3.35
C HIS A 98 9.80 -1.22 -2.59
N GLN A 99 10.58 -2.31 -2.70
CA GLN A 99 10.32 -3.54 -1.94
C GLN A 99 10.47 -3.32 -0.43
N ALA A 100 11.51 -2.60 0.01
CA ALA A 100 11.72 -2.24 1.40
C ALA A 100 10.58 -1.36 1.95
N SER A 101 10.11 -0.37 1.17
CA SER A 101 8.95 0.43 1.54
C SER A 101 7.69 -0.43 1.71
N ASN A 102 7.47 -1.43 0.85
CA ASN A 102 6.34 -2.36 1.00
C ASN A 102 6.48 -3.25 2.24
N LEU A 103 7.69 -3.67 2.62
CA LEU A 103 7.92 -4.44 3.85
C LEU A 103 7.65 -3.60 5.10
N ALA A 104 8.19 -2.37 5.14
CA ALA A 104 7.98 -1.45 6.26
C ALA A 104 6.49 -1.09 6.43
N SER A 105 5.79 -0.79 5.32
CA SER A 105 4.35 -0.51 5.37
C SER A 105 3.55 -1.73 5.82
N THR A 106 3.89 -2.92 5.32
CA THR A 106 3.27 -4.19 5.73
C THR A 106 3.42 -4.39 7.24
N PHE A 107 4.64 -4.25 7.76
CA PHE A 107 4.93 -4.38 9.19
C PHE A 107 4.12 -3.38 10.02
N CYS A 108 4.07 -2.12 9.61
CA CYS A 108 3.28 -1.10 10.30
C CYS A 108 1.78 -1.44 10.34
N ILE A 109 1.22 -1.94 9.24
CA ILE A 109 -0.20 -2.34 9.20
C ILE A 109 -0.46 -3.53 10.13
N PHE A 110 0.42 -4.54 10.13
CA PHE A 110 0.30 -5.65 11.08
C PHE A 110 0.41 -5.20 12.53
N GLN A 111 1.33 -4.27 12.82
CA GLN A 111 1.45 -3.69 14.15
C GLN A 111 0.17 -2.96 14.57
N GLN A 112 -0.47 -2.22 13.65
CA GLN A 112 -1.75 -1.56 13.92
C GLN A 112 -2.88 -2.58 14.14
N LEU A 113 -2.94 -3.66 13.34
CA LEU A 113 -3.92 -4.73 13.53
C LEU A 113 -3.78 -5.40 14.90
N PHE A 114 -2.58 -5.90 15.23
CA PHE A 114 -2.37 -6.69 16.45
C PHE A 114 -2.46 -5.86 17.73
N ASN A 115 -2.11 -4.58 17.68
CA ASN A 115 -2.20 -3.67 18.83
C ASN A 115 -3.51 -2.86 18.83
N SER A 116 -4.44 -3.14 17.93
CA SER A 116 -5.74 -2.48 17.90
C SER A 116 -6.49 -2.76 19.20
N THR A 117 -7.00 -1.70 19.82
CA THR A 117 -7.83 -1.79 21.01
C THR A 117 -9.01 -0.84 20.87
N TRP A 118 -10.18 -1.34 21.21
CA TRP A 118 -11.40 -0.57 21.30
C TRP A 118 -11.65 -0.19 22.76
N SER A 119 -12.08 1.05 22.95
CA SER A 119 -12.50 1.56 24.25
C SER A 119 -13.93 2.06 24.16
N ARG A 120 -14.69 2.00 25.26
CA ARG A 120 -16.11 2.38 25.32
C ARG A 120 -16.40 3.85 24.92
N GLY A 121 -15.34 4.67 24.83
CA GLY A 121 -15.40 6.08 24.45
C GLY A 121 -15.61 6.33 22.94
N SER A 122 -15.36 5.35 22.07
CA SER A 122 -15.60 5.46 20.63
C SER A 122 -16.69 4.48 20.17
N ALA A 123 -17.29 4.74 19.00
CA ALA A 123 -18.28 3.84 18.44
C ALA A 123 -17.61 2.53 17.99
N ILE A 124 -18.21 1.39 18.33
CA ILE A 124 -17.67 0.08 17.96
C ILE A 124 -17.61 -0.11 16.44
N SER A 125 -18.54 0.50 15.71
CA SER A 125 -18.56 0.51 14.25
C SER A 125 -17.38 1.24 13.63
N GLU A 126 -16.93 2.35 14.23
CA GLU A 126 -15.73 3.06 13.77
C GLU A 126 -14.47 2.20 13.96
N HIS A 127 -14.39 1.47 15.08
CA HIS A 127 -13.30 0.54 15.33
C HIS A 127 -13.29 -0.62 14.34
N ILE A 128 -14.44 -1.26 14.11
CA ILE A 128 -14.59 -2.34 13.12
C ILE A 128 -14.20 -1.85 11.71
N MET A 129 -14.66 -0.66 11.32
CA MET A 129 -14.31 -0.03 10.05
C MET A 129 -12.81 0.24 9.92
N SER A 130 -12.14 0.60 11.03
CA SER A 130 -10.69 0.80 11.03
C SER A 130 -9.95 -0.51 10.71
N LEU A 131 -10.39 -1.65 11.25
CA LEU A 131 -9.82 -2.96 10.96
C LEU A 131 -10.06 -3.37 9.50
N TRP A 132 -11.26 -3.12 8.96
CA TRP A 132 -11.55 -3.30 7.54
C TRP A 132 -10.63 -2.47 6.64
N THR A 133 -10.38 -1.22 7.01
CA THR A 133 -9.49 -0.34 6.25
C THR A 133 -8.05 -0.87 6.24
N LEU A 134 -7.57 -1.42 7.36
CA LEU A 134 -6.25 -2.04 7.45
C LEU A 134 -6.17 -3.33 6.61
N GLU A 135 -7.21 -4.17 6.64
CA GLU A 135 -7.30 -5.36 5.78
C GLU A 135 -7.29 -4.98 4.29
N ALA A 136 -8.11 -4.01 3.88
CA ALA A 136 -8.16 -3.55 2.50
C ALA A 136 -6.81 -2.97 2.03
N HIS A 137 -6.06 -2.34 2.95
CA HIS A 137 -4.71 -1.89 2.68
C HIS A 137 -3.75 -3.07 2.45
N LEU A 138 -3.82 -4.14 3.25
CA LEU A 138 -3.06 -5.37 3.02
C LEU A 138 -3.43 -6.03 1.68
N ALA A 139 -4.72 -6.09 1.35
CA ALA A 139 -5.19 -6.61 0.07
C ALA A 139 -4.63 -5.82 -1.13
N ARG A 140 -4.52 -4.48 -1.01
CA ARG A 140 -3.91 -3.60 -2.03
C ARG A 140 -2.44 -3.94 -2.30
N ILE A 141 -1.72 -4.37 -1.26
CA ILE A 141 -0.32 -4.85 -1.37
C ILE A 141 -0.23 -6.38 -1.57
N LYS A 142 -1.35 -7.02 -1.93
CA LYS A 142 -1.48 -8.46 -2.24
C LYS A 142 -1.17 -9.39 -1.07
N ILE A 143 -1.38 -8.93 0.16
CA ILE A 143 -1.32 -9.74 1.36
C ILE A 143 -2.74 -10.09 1.77
N MET A 144 -3.10 -11.37 1.66
CA MET A 144 -4.39 -11.85 2.11
C MET A 144 -4.33 -12.21 3.59
N VAL A 145 -5.16 -11.58 4.40
CA VAL A 145 -5.30 -11.93 5.81
C VAL A 145 -6.29 -13.07 5.94
N ASN A 146 -5.95 -14.08 6.75
CA ASN A 146 -6.88 -15.15 7.05
C ASN A 146 -8.14 -14.58 7.75
N PRO A 147 -9.37 -14.82 7.26
CA PRO A 147 -10.59 -14.26 7.85
C PRO A 147 -10.80 -14.65 9.32
N ARG A 148 -10.37 -15.85 9.72
CA ARG A 148 -10.40 -16.28 11.13
C ARG A 148 -9.38 -15.52 11.98
N LEU A 149 -8.18 -15.29 11.46
CA LEU A 149 -7.17 -14.49 12.18
C LEU A 149 -7.70 -13.08 12.45
N LEU A 150 -8.34 -12.47 11.45
CA LEU A 150 -8.95 -11.16 11.60
C LEU A 150 -10.09 -11.18 12.64
N ALA A 151 -10.90 -12.25 12.68
CA ALA A 151 -11.92 -12.45 13.70
C ALA A 151 -11.33 -12.51 15.12
N PHE A 152 -10.21 -13.22 15.31
CA PHE A 152 -9.50 -13.25 16.59
C PHE A 152 -8.93 -11.89 16.98
N ILE A 153 -8.38 -11.14 16.01
CA ILE A 153 -7.90 -9.78 16.23
C ILE A 153 -9.05 -8.89 16.70
N LEU A 154 -10.21 -8.96 16.04
CA LEU A 154 -11.40 -8.20 16.42
C LEU A 154 -11.84 -8.55 17.86
N LEU A 155 -11.99 -9.83 18.18
CA LEU A 155 -12.36 -10.27 19.53
C LEU A 155 -11.34 -9.82 20.59
N ASN A 156 -10.03 -9.94 20.31
CA ASN A 156 -9.01 -9.53 21.26
C ASN A 156 -8.92 -8.00 21.41
N SER A 157 -9.30 -7.25 20.38
CA SER A 157 -9.31 -5.79 20.41
C SER A 157 -10.44 -5.21 21.28
N LEU A 158 -11.45 -6.00 21.64
CA LEU A 158 -12.56 -5.54 22.48
C LEU A 158 -12.08 -5.06 23.85
N SER A 159 -12.87 -4.16 24.45
CA SER A 159 -12.57 -3.60 25.76
C SER A 159 -12.48 -4.71 26.81
N LYS A 160 -11.49 -4.64 27.72
CA LYS A 160 -11.25 -5.69 28.72
C LYS A 160 -12.19 -5.62 29.94
N THR A 161 -13.41 -5.10 29.76
CA THR A 161 -14.44 -5.08 30.82
C THR A 161 -15.03 -6.46 31.04
N ALA A 162 -15.73 -6.65 32.15
CA ALA A 162 -16.29 -7.95 32.51
C ALA A 162 -17.33 -8.44 31.47
N GLU A 163 -18.15 -7.55 30.93
CA GLU A 163 -19.20 -7.86 29.96
C GLU A 163 -18.59 -8.38 28.65
N TRP A 164 -17.59 -7.67 28.11
CA TRP A 164 -16.93 -8.04 26.85
C TRP A 164 -16.01 -9.25 26.99
N ASN A 165 -15.36 -9.45 28.15
CA ASN A 165 -14.62 -10.68 28.43
C ASN A 165 -15.54 -11.89 28.51
N MET A 166 -16.72 -11.74 29.12
CA MET A 166 -17.74 -12.80 29.18
C MET A 166 -18.29 -13.11 27.78
N PHE A 167 -18.63 -12.08 27.00
CA PHE A 167 -19.03 -12.23 25.60
C PHE A 167 -17.97 -13.00 24.79
N THR A 168 -16.70 -12.56 24.85
CA THR A 168 -15.60 -13.21 24.12
C THR A 168 -15.46 -14.68 24.54
N SER A 169 -15.53 -14.97 25.83
CA SER A 169 -15.46 -16.34 26.35
C SER A 169 -16.65 -17.19 25.89
N SER A 170 -17.85 -16.62 25.84
CA SER A 170 -19.04 -17.31 25.34
C SER A 170 -18.88 -17.68 23.87
N ILE A 171 -18.44 -16.73 23.04
CA ILE A 171 -18.20 -16.98 21.61
C ILE A 171 -17.16 -18.08 21.42
N ILE A 172 -15.99 -17.98 22.05
CA ILE A 172 -14.89 -18.94 21.87
C ILE A 172 -15.29 -20.38 22.27
N ASN A 173 -16.16 -20.54 23.27
CA ASN A 173 -16.58 -21.86 23.74
C ASN A 173 -17.79 -22.45 22.98
N THR A 174 -18.55 -21.63 22.25
CA THR A 174 -19.83 -22.05 21.65
C THR A 174 -19.87 -21.97 20.13
N VAL A 175 -19.07 -21.07 19.53
CA VAL A 175 -19.06 -20.90 18.08
C VAL A 175 -18.39 -22.10 17.42
N GLU A 176 -19.05 -22.62 16.39
CA GLU A 176 -18.42 -23.63 15.54
C GLU A 176 -17.22 -23.03 14.82
N ASP A 177 -16.14 -23.79 14.76
CA ASP A 177 -14.88 -23.38 14.14
C ASP A 177 -15.09 -22.82 12.72
N SER A 178 -15.93 -23.47 11.91
CA SER A 178 -16.26 -23.08 10.54
C SER A 178 -16.98 -21.73 10.41
N LYS A 179 -17.59 -21.23 11.48
CA LYS A 179 -18.37 -19.98 11.53
C LYS A 179 -17.60 -18.80 12.10
N LEU A 180 -16.36 -19.03 12.55
CA LEU A 180 -15.51 -17.99 13.11
C LEU A 180 -14.87 -17.15 12.00
N THR A 181 -15.64 -16.22 11.46
CA THR A 181 -15.23 -15.25 10.43
C THR A 181 -15.40 -13.83 10.93
N PHE A 182 -14.69 -12.88 10.32
CA PHE A 182 -14.78 -11.47 10.70
C PHE A 182 -16.20 -10.92 10.59
N ASP A 183 -16.89 -11.17 9.48
CA ASP A 183 -18.27 -10.70 9.24
C ASP A 183 -19.25 -11.22 10.30
N ALA A 184 -19.10 -12.49 10.69
CA ALA A 184 -19.93 -13.11 11.71
C ALA A 184 -19.68 -12.45 13.08
N MET A 185 -18.42 -12.17 13.42
CA MET A 185 -18.07 -11.50 14.68
C MET A 185 -18.52 -10.04 14.69
N GLU A 186 -18.38 -9.31 13.59
CA GLU A 186 -18.92 -7.97 13.42
C GLU A 186 -20.42 -7.92 13.72
N THR A 187 -21.19 -8.88 13.16
CA THR A 187 -22.64 -8.97 13.39
C THR A 187 -22.95 -9.23 14.87
N GLN A 188 -22.28 -10.19 15.49
CA GLN A 188 -22.50 -10.55 16.90
C GLN A 188 -22.12 -9.42 17.85
N ILE A 189 -20.98 -8.77 17.61
CA ILE A 189 -20.49 -7.64 18.40
C ILE A 189 -21.43 -6.45 18.30
N THR A 190 -21.94 -6.16 17.10
CA THR A 190 -22.92 -5.07 16.90
C THR A 190 -24.23 -5.36 17.63
N SER A 191 -24.68 -6.61 17.62
CA SER A 191 -25.86 -7.03 18.40
C SER A 191 -25.64 -6.91 19.90
N GLU A 192 -24.47 -7.30 20.40
CA GLU A 192 -24.13 -7.22 21.83
C GLU A 192 -23.99 -5.77 22.30
N GLU A 193 -23.36 -4.89 21.50
CA GLU A 193 -23.28 -3.46 21.81
C GLU A 193 -24.69 -2.84 21.90
N ALA A 194 -25.62 -3.22 21.01
CA ALA A 194 -27.00 -2.76 21.07
C ALA A 194 -27.74 -3.24 22.33
N HIS A 195 -27.44 -4.46 22.79
CA HIS A 195 -27.97 -5.01 24.04
C HIS A 195 -27.41 -4.28 25.28
N LEU A 196 -26.11 -3.98 25.30
CA LEU A 196 -25.44 -3.31 26.43
C LEU A 196 -25.68 -1.80 26.47
N ASN A 197 -25.98 -1.15 25.34
CA ASN A 197 -26.20 0.29 25.23
C ASN A 197 -27.47 0.64 24.42
N PRO A 198 -28.67 0.29 24.91
CA PRO A 198 -29.92 0.50 24.16
C PRO A 198 -30.24 1.98 23.88
N SER A 199 -29.75 2.92 24.70
CA SER A 199 -29.95 4.37 24.49
C SER A 199 -29.17 4.94 23.29
N ARG A 200 -27.96 4.43 23.02
CA ARG A 200 -27.12 4.85 21.87
C ARG A 200 -27.72 4.37 20.53
N SER A 201 -28.48 3.27 20.56
CA SER A 201 -29.22 2.74 19.42
C SER A 201 -30.40 3.65 19.02
N LEU A 202 -31.12 4.21 20.00
CA LEU A 202 -32.24 5.14 19.78
C LEU A 202 -31.78 6.50 19.20
N ASP A 203 -30.61 7.00 19.61
CA ASP A 203 -30.05 8.25 19.06
C ASP A 203 -29.67 8.13 17.57
N SER A 204 -29.35 6.94 17.07
CA SER A 204 -29.02 6.73 15.65
C SER A 204 -30.26 6.82 14.74
N ALA A 205 -31.45 6.48 15.23
CA ALA A 205 -32.70 6.64 14.50
C ALA A 205 -33.18 8.11 14.46
N LEU A 206 -32.87 8.90 15.49
CA LEU A 206 -33.24 10.33 15.56
C LEU A 206 -32.23 11.26 14.86
N LYS A 207 -31.02 10.79 14.55
CA LYS A 207 -29.96 11.60 13.93
C LYS A 207 -29.92 11.58 12.39
N VAL A 208 -30.93 10.99 11.74
CA VAL A 208 -31.11 11.10 10.27
C VAL A 208 -31.52 12.52 9.82
N SER A 209 -31.93 13.41 10.74
CA SER A 209 -32.43 14.74 10.35
C SER A 209 -31.44 15.91 10.39
N ASN A 210 -30.21 15.80 10.91
CA ASN A 210 -29.32 16.97 10.99
C ASN A 210 -27.88 16.65 10.56
N LYS A 211 -27.60 16.82 9.26
CA LYS A 211 -26.24 16.97 8.74
C LYS A 211 -25.81 18.43 8.86
N SER A 212 -24.74 18.69 9.60
CA SER A 212 -23.85 19.82 9.30
C SER A 212 -22.39 19.40 9.42
N SER A 213 -21.67 19.75 8.36
CA SER A 213 -20.25 19.57 8.07
C SER A 213 -19.31 19.84 9.25
N THR A 214 -18.39 18.90 9.50
CA THR A 214 -17.04 19.24 9.98
C THR A 214 -16.01 18.20 9.54
N HIS A 215 -14.88 18.72 9.11
CA HIS A 215 -13.69 18.05 8.56
C HIS A 215 -13.02 17.11 9.58
N PRO A 216 -12.54 15.90 9.19
CA PRO A 216 -11.79 15.03 10.09
C PRO A 216 -10.32 15.48 10.23
N PRO A 217 -9.67 15.32 11.39
CA PRO A 217 -8.25 15.63 11.54
C PRO A 217 -7.38 14.54 10.88
N ASN A 218 -6.34 15.00 10.17
CA ASN A 218 -5.26 14.16 9.66
C ASN A 218 -4.53 13.46 10.82
N PHE A 219 -4.50 12.13 10.81
CA PHE A 219 -3.52 11.35 11.55
C PHE A 219 -2.71 10.51 10.57
N ALA A 220 -1.60 11.08 10.12
CA ALA A 220 -0.54 10.36 9.42
C ALA A 220 0.76 11.15 9.56
N THR A 221 1.47 10.99 10.68
CA THR A 221 2.86 11.46 10.81
C THR A 221 3.63 10.47 11.64
N TRP A 222 3.96 9.33 11.04
CA TRP A 222 5.08 8.52 11.56
C TRP A 222 5.77 7.64 10.50
N CYS A 223 5.17 7.40 9.34
CA CYS A 223 5.73 6.47 8.36
C CYS A 223 6.33 7.11 7.10
N ASP A 224 6.34 8.44 6.99
CA ASP A 224 6.85 9.13 5.77
C ASP A 224 8.36 9.41 5.77
N ASN A 225 9.09 9.06 6.84
CA ASN A 225 10.52 9.28 6.91
C ASN A 225 11.24 7.95 7.10
N HIS A 226 11.56 7.23 6.01
CA HIS A 226 12.80 6.45 5.83
C HIS A 226 12.97 6.04 4.35
#